data_AF-E7AB55-F1
#
_entry.id   AF-E7AB55-F1
#
_cell.length_a   1.000
_cell.length_b   1.000
_cell.length_c   1.000
_cell.angle_alpha   90.00
_cell.angle_beta   90.00
_cell.angle_gamma   90.00
#
_symmetry.space_group_name_H-M   'P 1'
#
loop_
_entity.id
_entity.type
_entity.pdbx_description
1 polymer ?
#
loop_
_entity_poly.entity_id
_entity_poly.type
_entity_poly.pdbx_seq_one_letter_code
_entity_poly.pdbx_strand_id
1 'polypeptide(L)'
;MLELALSKTLTGAQGPFCLEAHLNLPAEQISAILGPSGVGKSTLLRLLAGLEQPDQGRIVFKDQVWLDTKTKICLPPQQRPLGFVFQDGALFPHLNVQENITFGNKNPHTFKEVVDLMGLEGLLKRSIHTLSGGQKQRVALARALLRALGTKDALLCLDEPLSALDAPSRHALQEELKRLSQHFKLTILLVTHDLQEAVVLADHLVHIHVHEDKHFCTSGDLKTLLNAPVSPSLLGRVLRIQDNMLTLALAQQHLQVACPPKSILNVGDWVWLCFKDSSWSLRKAA
;
A
#
# COMPACT_ATOMS: atom_id res chain seq x y z
N MET A 1 4.84 16.78 0.88
CA MET A 1 5.17 15.90 -0.24
C MET A 1 6.18 14.86 0.23
N LEU A 2 6.20 13.66 -0.32
CA LEU A 2 7.25 12.67 -0.16
C LEU A 2 8.05 12.63 -1.46
N GLU A 3 9.33 13.01 -1.39
CA GLU A 3 10.28 12.92 -2.49
C GLU A 3 11.29 11.83 -2.18
N LEU A 4 11.44 10.89 -3.11
CA LEU A 4 12.32 9.75 -2.97
C LEU A 4 13.05 9.51 -4.28
N ALA A 5 14.36 9.53 -4.24
CA ALA A 5 15.24 9.17 -5.35
C ALA A 5 16.36 8.29 -4.80
N LEU A 6 16.21 6.97 -4.90
CA LEU A 6 17.20 6.02 -4.36
C LEU A 6 17.42 4.81 -5.25
N SER A 7 18.55 4.15 -5.04
CA SER A 7 18.88 2.86 -5.61
C SER A 7 19.33 1.87 -4.53
N LYS A 8 18.96 0.60 -4.70
CA LYS A 8 19.41 -0.49 -3.84
C LYS A 8 19.54 -1.78 -4.62
N THR A 9 20.71 -2.40 -4.54
CA THR A 9 20.94 -3.76 -5.02
C THR A 9 20.36 -4.74 -4.01
N LEU A 10 19.47 -5.61 -4.50
CA LEU A 10 18.77 -6.64 -3.75
C LEU A 10 19.06 -8.00 -4.37
N THR A 11 18.86 -9.06 -3.60
CA THR A 11 18.97 -10.44 -4.09
C THR A 11 17.60 -11.08 -4.03
N GLY A 12 17.01 -11.33 -5.19
CA GLY A 12 15.73 -12.00 -5.36
C GLY A 12 15.89 -13.48 -5.70
N ALA A 13 14.75 -14.16 -5.89
CA ALA A 13 14.71 -15.58 -6.25
C ALA A 13 15.37 -15.90 -7.60
N GLN A 14 15.39 -14.94 -8.54
CA GLN A 14 15.99 -15.09 -9.86
C GLN A 14 17.42 -14.56 -9.96
N GLY A 15 17.98 -14.04 -8.86
CA GLY A 15 19.30 -13.43 -8.84
C GLY A 15 19.31 -12.00 -8.29
N PRO A 16 20.46 -11.31 -8.35
CA PRO A 16 20.59 -9.92 -7.94
C PRO A 16 19.84 -8.99 -8.91
N PHE A 17 19.18 -7.97 -8.38
CA PHE A 17 18.54 -6.92 -9.15
C PHE A 17 18.73 -5.56 -8.47
N CYS A 18 18.66 -4.47 -9.24
CA CYS A 18 18.72 -3.10 -8.74
C CYS A 18 17.31 -2.51 -8.66
N LEU A 19 16.88 -2.14 -7.44
CA LEU A 19 15.67 -1.36 -7.22
C LEU A 19 16.00 0.13 -7.32
N GLU A 20 15.48 0.79 -8.35
CA GLU A 20 15.56 2.24 -8.59
C GLU A 20 14.20 2.89 -8.35
N ALA A 21 14.11 3.75 -7.36
CA ALA A 21 12.84 4.39 -7.00
C ALA A 21 12.99 5.90 -7.09
N HIS A 22 12.28 6.48 -8.05
CA HIS A 22 12.15 7.93 -8.28
C HIS A 22 10.67 8.30 -8.17
N LEU A 23 10.25 8.79 -7.00
CA LEU A 23 8.86 9.00 -6.64
C LEU A 23 8.66 10.37 -6.01
N ASN A 24 7.62 11.05 -6.47
CA ASN A 24 7.11 12.29 -5.88
C ASN A 24 5.63 12.07 -5.56
N LEU A 25 5.33 11.84 -4.28
CA LEU A 25 3.99 11.50 -3.81
C LEU A 25 3.42 12.64 -2.97
N PRO A 26 2.14 13.02 -3.15
CA PRO A 26 1.54 14.06 -2.34
C PRO A 26 1.44 13.65 -0.87
N ALA A 27 1.47 14.65 0.01
CA ALA A 27 1.15 14.43 1.41
C ALA A 27 -0.37 14.48 1.62
N GLU A 28 -0.82 14.01 2.78
CA GLU A 28 -2.24 14.02 3.22
C GLU A 28 -3.17 13.18 2.33
N GLN A 29 -2.61 12.17 1.66
CA GLN A 29 -3.30 11.26 0.76
C GLN A 29 -2.81 9.82 0.94
N ILE A 30 -3.54 8.86 0.37
CA ILE A 30 -3.17 7.46 0.35
C ILE A 30 -2.46 7.16 -0.97
N SER A 31 -1.22 6.71 -0.89
CA SER A 31 -0.47 6.14 -2.03
C SER A 31 -0.34 4.63 -1.86
N ALA A 32 -0.67 3.85 -2.88
CA ALA A 32 -0.48 2.40 -2.87
C ALA A 32 0.62 1.97 -3.84
N ILE A 33 1.59 1.20 -3.32
CA ILE A 33 2.64 0.53 -4.08
C ILE A 33 2.14 -0.87 -4.44
N LEU A 34 1.96 -1.07 -5.74
CA LEU A 34 1.55 -2.32 -6.37
C LEU A 34 2.72 -2.98 -7.08
N GLY A 35 2.77 -4.31 -7.01
CA GLY A 35 3.68 -5.13 -7.78
C GLY A 35 3.68 -6.58 -7.31
N PRO A 36 4.25 -7.51 -8.07
CA PRO A 36 4.34 -8.92 -7.70
C PRO A 36 5.18 -9.12 -6.43
N SER A 37 5.05 -10.29 -5.81
CA SER A 37 5.86 -10.68 -4.65
C SER A 37 7.35 -10.74 -5.03
N GLY A 38 8.22 -10.29 -4.13
CA GLY A 38 9.68 -10.31 -4.34
C GLY A 38 10.25 -9.16 -5.18
N VAL A 39 9.43 -8.23 -5.67
CA VAL A 39 9.90 -7.11 -6.50
C VAL A 39 10.59 -5.98 -5.70
N GLY A 40 10.57 -6.04 -4.36
CA GLY A 40 11.21 -5.05 -3.48
C GLY A 40 10.26 -4.06 -2.77
N LYS A 41 8.94 -4.28 -2.79
CA LYS A 41 7.95 -3.39 -2.15
C LYS A 41 8.20 -3.18 -0.63
N SER A 42 8.33 -4.26 0.12
CA SER A 42 8.60 -4.22 1.56
C SER A 42 9.98 -3.60 1.85
N THR A 43 10.97 -3.86 0.99
CA THR A 43 12.28 -3.21 1.08
C THR A 43 12.18 -1.70 0.86
N LEU A 44 11.40 -1.24 -0.11
CA LEU A 44 11.16 0.19 -0.33
C LEU A 44 10.59 0.88 0.92
N LEU A 45 9.63 0.25 1.62
CA LEU A 45 9.13 0.74 2.89
C LEU A 45 10.20 0.73 3.99
N ARG A 46 11.05 -0.30 4.08
CA ARG A 46 12.14 -0.37 5.06
C ARG A 46 13.22 0.69 4.83
N LEU A 47 13.56 0.98 3.57
CA LEU A 47 14.45 2.06 3.17
C LEU A 47 13.88 3.43 3.59
N LEU A 48 12.60 3.66 3.34
CA LEU A 48 11.85 4.83 3.80
C LEU A 48 11.82 4.95 5.32
N ALA A 49 11.67 3.84 6.03
CA ALA A 49 11.68 3.81 7.50
C ALA A 49 13.08 3.94 8.12
N GLY A 50 14.14 3.81 7.32
CA GLY A 50 15.53 3.80 7.79
C GLY A 50 15.94 2.48 8.45
N LEU A 51 15.12 1.44 8.31
CA LEU A 51 15.39 0.09 8.78
C LEU A 51 16.38 -0.64 7.87
N GLU A 52 16.53 -0.13 6.65
CA GLU A 52 17.51 -0.57 5.67
C GLU A 52 18.16 0.65 5.03
N GLN A 53 19.42 0.52 4.56
CA GLN A 53 20.15 1.62 3.93
C GLN A 53 20.24 1.41 2.41
N PRO A 54 19.89 2.43 1.60
CA PRO A 54 20.09 2.35 0.16
C PRO A 54 21.58 2.45 -0.17
N ASP A 55 21.94 2.03 -1.39
CA ASP A 55 23.32 2.16 -1.85
C ASP A 55 23.63 3.63 -2.18
N GLN A 56 22.67 4.31 -2.82
CA GLN A 56 22.69 5.76 -3.03
C GLN A 56 21.26 6.32 -2.99
N GLY A 57 21.11 7.59 -2.59
CA GLY A 57 19.83 8.27 -2.76
C GLY A 57 19.57 9.42 -1.82
N ARG A 58 18.39 10.00 -1.97
CA ARG A 58 17.83 11.08 -1.17
C ARG A 58 16.38 10.78 -0.85
N ILE A 59 16.00 10.98 0.40
CA ILE A 59 14.64 10.84 0.91
C ILE A 59 14.31 12.14 1.64
N VAL A 60 13.29 12.84 1.15
CA VAL A 60 12.77 14.07 1.76
C VAL A 60 11.30 13.87 2.03
N PHE A 61 10.88 14.16 3.25
CA PHE A 61 9.47 14.13 3.61
C PHE A 61 9.05 15.47 4.18
N LYS A 62 8.11 16.11 3.49
CA LYS A 62 7.75 17.52 3.67
C LYS A 62 9.02 18.36 3.59
N ASP A 63 9.36 19.08 4.64
CA ASP A 63 10.52 19.98 4.65
C ASP A 63 11.76 19.35 5.28
N GLN A 64 11.71 18.07 5.65
CA GLN A 64 12.79 17.38 6.35
C GLN A 64 13.50 16.37 5.44
N VAL A 65 14.82 16.51 5.33
CA VAL A 65 15.68 15.50 4.69
C VAL A 65 15.92 14.36 5.67
N TRP A 66 15.42 13.17 5.34
CA TRP A 66 15.63 11.96 6.14
C TRP A 66 16.91 11.23 5.75
N LEU A 67 17.26 11.28 4.48
CA LEU A 67 18.45 10.67 3.95
C LEU A 67 18.97 11.52 2.78
N ASP A 68 20.27 11.72 2.72
CA ASP A 68 20.98 12.17 1.54
C ASP A 68 22.40 11.61 1.59
N THR A 69 22.68 10.64 0.71
CA THR A 69 23.98 9.96 0.68
C THR A 69 25.11 10.87 0.22
N LYS A 70 24.82 11.95 -0.53
CA LYS A 70 25.84 12.90 -1.00
C LYS A 70 26.28 13.84 0.12
N THR A 71 25.33 14.33 0.90
CA THR A 71 25.60 15.23 2.04
C THR A 71 25.80 14.47 3.36
N LYS A 72 25.81 13.13 3.33
CA LYS A 72 25.98 12.24 4.48
C LYS A 72 24.92 12.41 5.58
N ILE A 73 23.71 12.80 5.19
CA ILE A 73 22.56 12.87 6.11
C ILE A 73 21.91 11.48 6.16
N CYS A 74 21.72 10.94 7.35
CA CYS A 74 20.97 9.70 7.56
C CYS A 74 20.29 9.72 8.92
N LEU A 75 19.01 10.09 8.96
CA LEU A 75 18.23 10.06 10.18
C LEU A 75 17.92 8.60 10.55
N PRO A 76 18.18 8.19 11.81
CA PRO A 76 17.81 6.86 12.27
C PRO A 76 16.28 6.71 12.38
N PRO A 77 15.75 5.48 12.32
CA PRO A 77 14.30 5.22 12.34
C PRO A 77 13.54 5.96 13.43
N GLN A 78 14.06 5.98 14.66
CA GLN A 78 13.39 6.64 15.79
C GLN A 78 13.23 8.16 15.65
N GLN A 79 14.04 8.81 14.81
CA GLN A 79 13.98 10.24 14.54
C GLN A 79 13.11 10.59 13.33
N ARG A 80 12.66 9.58 12.55
CA ARG A 80 11.76 9.82 11.43
C ARG A 80 10.32 9.90 11.95
N PRO A 81 9.55 10.94 11.60
CA PRO A 81 8.16 11.06 12.00
C PRO A 81 7.31 10.07 11.17
N LEU A 82 7.32 8.79 11.56
CA LEU A 82 6.56 7.75 10.89
C LEU A 82 5.97 6.69 11.85
N GLY A 83 4.82 6.14 11.46
CA GLY A 83 4.29 4.89 11.98
C GLY A 83 4.52 3.76 10.97
N PHE A 84 4.74 2.53 11.43
CA PHE A 84 5.03 1.40 10.56
C PHE A 84 4.25 0.15 10.98
N VAL A 85 3.58 -0.49 10.03
CA VAL A 85 3.00 -1.83 10.16
C VAL A 85 3.82 -2.79 9.32
N PHE A 86 4.44 -3.77 9.98
CA PHE A 86 5.14 -4.87 9.32
C PHE A 86 4.15 -5.92 8.83
N GLN A 87 4.54 -6.69 7.81
CA GLN A 87 3.73 -7.78 7.25
C GLN A 87 3.31 -8.82 8.30
N ASP A 88 4.19 -9.14 9.27
CA ASP A 88 3.91 -10.05 10.39
C ASP A 88 3.30 -9.33 11.61
N GLY A 89 3.01 -8.03 11.49
CA GLY A 89 2.55 -7.14 12.55
C GLY A 89 3.63 -6.76 13.56
N ALA A 90 4.60 -7.64 13.83
CA ALA A 90 5.69 -7.47 14.81
C ALA A 90 5.18 -6.99 16.19
N LEU A 91 4.15 -7.65 16.72
CA LEU A 91 3.64 -7.35 18.07
C LEU A 91 4.62 -7.83 19.14
N PHE A 92 4.70 -7.11 20.25
CA PHE A 92 5.56 -7.46 21.39
C PHE A 92 4.90 -8.57 22.22
N PRO A 93 5.48 -9.79 22.27
CA PRO A 93 4.85 -10.95 22.89
C PRO A 93 4.69 -10.85 24.41
N HIS A 94 5.56 -10.07 25.05
CA HIS A 94 5.53 -9.84 26.49
C HIS A 94 4.54 -8.74 26.92
N LEU A 95 3.91 -8.04 25.97
CA LEU A 95 2.96 -6.97 26.23
C LEU A 95 1.53 -7.39 25.93
N ASN A 96 0.57 -6.87 26.68
CA ASN A 96 -0.86 -7.01 26.36
C ASN A 96 -1.26 -6.10 25.18
N VAL A 97 -2.54 -6.15 24.77
CA VAL A 97 -3.05 -5.33 23.66
C VAL A 97 -2.85 -3.83 23.89
N GLN A 98 -3.26 -3.32 25.05
CA GLN A 98 -3.14 -1.91 25.37
C GLN A 98 -1.68 -1.44 25.39
N GLU A 99 -0.80 -2.24 26.00
CA GLU A 99 0.64 -1.97 26.07
C GLU A 99 1.30 -2.00 24.69
N ASN A 100 0.86 -2.90 23.80
CA ASN A 100 1.29 -2.90 22.41
C ASN A 100 0.87 -1.61 21.70
N ILE A 101 -0.41 -1.22 21.79
CA ILE A 101 -0.93 -0.03 21.09
C ILE A 101 -0.24 1.24 21.58
N THR A 102 -0.08 1.39 22.89
CA THR A 102 0.54 2.58 23.52
C THR A 102 2.07 2.58 23.48
N PHE A 103 2.67 1.56 22.86
CA PHE A 103 4.11 1.49 22.72
C PHE A 103 4.62 2.60 21.79
N GLY A 104 5.44 3.52 22.31
CA GLY A 104 6.00 4.64 21.57
C GLY A 104 5.13 5.90 21.51
N ASN A 105 3.88 5.85 21.99
CA ASN A 105 3.05 7.04 22.23
C ASN A 105 1.96 6.74 23.26
N LYS A 106 1.91 7.54 24.34
CA LYS A 106 0.95 7.39 25.45
C LYS A 106 -0.16 8.45 25.46
N ASN A 107 -0.40 9.17 24.36
CA ASN A 107 -1.45 10.19 24.31
C ASN A 107 -2.85 9.55 24.57
N PRO A 108 -3.50 9.85 25.70
CA PRO A 108 -4.71 9.14 26.12
C PRO A 108 -5.94 9.50 25.29
N HIS A 109 -6.03 10.73 24.74
CA HIS A 109 -7.17 11.14 23.92
C HIS A 109 -7.19 10.41 22.58
N THR A 110 -6.06 10.42 21.88
CA THR A 110 -5.89 9.72 20.61
C THR A 110 -5.98 8.20 20.77
N PHE A 111 -5.55 7.67 21.92
CA PHE A 111 -5.63 6.24 22.20
C PHE A 111 -7.08 5.74 22.18
N LYS A 112 -8.00 6.42 22.87
CA LYS A 112 -9.40 5.99 22.92
C LYS A 112 -10.01 5.95 21.53
N GLU A 113 -9.83 7.02 20.76
CA GLU A 113 -10.37 7.11 19.40
C GLU A 113 -9.82 6.01 18.47
N VAL A 114 -8.50 5.76 18.51
CA VAL A 114 -7.88 4.69 17.72
C VAL A 114 -8.39 3.30 18.13
N VAL A 115 -8.58 3.06 19.43
CA VAL A 115 -9.10 1.77 19.94
C VAL A 115 -10.55 1.56 19.52
N ASP A 116 -11.38 2.59 19.66
CA ASP A 116 -12.79 2.54 19.30
C ASP A 116 -12.96 2.28 17.79
N LEU A 117 -12.20 2.98 16.95
CA LEU A 117 -12.20 2.79 15.50
C LEU A 117 -11.71 1.41 15.06
N MET A 118 -10.79 0.80 15.81
CA MET A 118 -10.26 -0.52 15.52
C MET A 118 -11.12 -1.66 16.12
N GLY A 119 -12.13 -1.33 16.93
CA GLY A 119 -12.98 -2.29 17.63
C GLY A 119 -12.19 -3.17 18.61
N LEU A 120 -11.29 -2.56 19.38
CA LEU A 120 -10.36 -3.26 20.28
C LEU A 120 -10.69 -3.09 21.77
N GLU A 121 -11.77 -2.40 22.13
CA GLU A 121 -12.15 -2.02 23.50
C GLU A 121 -12.22 -3.24 24.42
N GLY A 122 -12.89 -4.31 23.96
CA GLY A 122 -13.06 -5.56 24.71
C GLY A 122 -11.79 -6.43 24.80
N LEU A 123 -10.71 -6.04 24.12
CA LEU A 123 -9.49 -6.86 23.98
C LEU A 123 -8.28 -6.25 24.70
N LEU A 124 -8.36 -5.01 25.19
CA LEU A 124 -7.23 -4.23 25.71
C LEU A 124 -6.36 -4.95 26.75
N LYS A 125 -6.96 -5.72 27.66
CA LYS A 125 -6.23 -6.44 28.73
C LYS A 125 -5.75 -7.83 28.32
N ARG A 126 -6.11 -8.31 27.13
CA ARG A 126 -5.76 -9.68 26.69
C ARG A 126 -4.29 -9.76 26.28
N SER A 127 -3.71 -10.95 26.45
CA SER A 127 -2.43 -11.29 25.85
C SER A 127 -2.58 -11.42 24.33
N ILE A 128 -1.59 -10.94 23.58
CA ILE A 128 -1.60 -11.03 22.11
C ILE A 128 -1.63 -12.48 21.60
N HIS A 129 -1.19 -13.45 22.41
CA HIS A 129 -1.21 -14.87 22.03
C HIS A 129 -2.62 -15.44 21.94
N THR A 130 -3.60 -14.81 22.60
CA THR A 130 -5.01 -15.25 22.60
C THR A 130 -5.82 -14.65 21.45
N LEU A 131 -5.21 -13.79 20.63
CA LEU A 131 -5.88 -13.07 19.55
C LEU A 131 -5.86 -13.87 18.24
N SER A 132 -6.93 -13.72 17.46
CA SER A 132 -6.95 -14.17 16.06
C SER A 132 -5.94 -13.38 15.19
N GLY A 133 -5.62 -13.89 14.00
CA GLY A 133 -4.74 -13.19 13.05
C GLY A 133 -5.24 -11.78 12.72
N GLY A 134 -6.53 -11.63 12.42
CA GLY A 134 -7.14 -10.32 12.15
C GLY A 134 -7.13 -9.38 13.36
N GLN A 135 -7.31 -9.89 14.58
CA GLN A 135 -7.19 -9.08 15.80
C GLN A 135 -5.75 -8.59 16.01
N LYS A 136 -4.74 -9.46 15.83
CA LYS A 136 -3.32 -9.07 15.88
C LYS A 136 -3.02 -7.98 14.86
N GLN A 137 -3.56 -8.10 13.66
CA GLN A 137 -3.40 -7.12 12.60
C GLN A 137 -3.96 -5.75 12.99
N ARG A 138 -5.18 -5.72 13.54
CA ARG A 138 -5.80 -4.48 14.04
C ARG A 138 -4.99 -3.84 15.17
N VAL A 139 -4.41 -4.64 16.07
CA VAL A 139 -3.52 -4.14 17.13
C VAL A 139 -2.25 -3.51 16.54
N ALA A 140 -1.64 -4.14 15.54
CA ALA A 140 -0.46 -3.59 14.88
C ALA A 140 -0.76 -2.27 14.16
N LEU A 141 -1.91 -2.19 13.48
CA LEU A 141 -2.37 -0.98 12.82
C LEU A 141 -2.69 0.14 13.83
N ALA A 142 -3.38 -0.18 14.92
CA ALA A 142 -3.67 0.75 16.01
C ALA A 142 -2.38 1.35 16.60
N ARG A 143 -1.36 0.52 16.85
CA ARG A 143 -0.04 0.97 17.32
C ARG A 143 0.61 1.96 16.34
N ALA A 144 0.62 1.62 15.05
CA ALA A 144 1.23 2.46 14.02
C ALA A 144 0.48 3.79 13.82
N LEU A 145 -0.85 3.76 13.84
CA LEU A 145 -1.71 4.94 13.78
C LEU A 145 -1.48 5.85 14.98
N LEU A 146 -1.47 5.31 16.20
CA LEU A 146 -1.22 6.09 17.40
C LEU A 146 0.17 6.74 17.35
N ARG A 147 1.19 6.02 16.87
CA ARG A 147 2.54 6.56 16.66
C ARG A 147 2.56 7.69 15.64
N ALA A 148 1.84 7.54 14.52
CA ALA A 148 1.76 8.56 13.46
C ALA A 148 1.01 9.81 13.96
N LEU A 149 -0.14 9.64 14.60
CA LEU A 149 -0.95 10.74 15.14
C LEU A 149 -0.25 11.50 16.28
N GLY A 150 0.68 10.86 16.99
CA GLY A 150 1.50 11.50 18.03
C GLY A 150 2.59 12.41 17.53
N THR A 151 2.88 12.40 16.24
CA THR A 151 3.92 13.23 15.65
C THR A 151 3.33 14.06 14.54
N LYS A 152 3.51 15.37 14.64
CA LYS A 152 3.03 16.28 13.62
C LYS A 152 3.54 15.80 12.27
N ASP A 153 2.63 15.80 11.29
CA ASP A 153 2.95 15.61 9.90
C ASP A 153 3.47 14.21 9.52
N ALA A 154 3.29 13.18 10.34
CA ALA A 154 3.91 11.87 10.14
C ALA A 154 3.45 11.08 8.90
N LEU A 155 4.34 10.21 8.41
CA LEU A 155 4.06 9.20 7.39
C LEU A 155 3.57 7.89 8.03
N LEU A 156 2.52 7.28 7.51
CA LEU A 156 2.09 5.94 7.92
C LEU A 156 2.44 4.93 6.82
N CYS A 157 3.39 4.05 7.10
CA CYS A 157 3.81 2.97 6.20
C CYS A 157 3.10 1.67 6.57
N LEU A 158 2.42 1.04 5.62
CA LEU A 158 1.65 -0.18 5.84
C LEU A 158 2.11 -1.28 4.88
N ASP A 159 2.71 -2.35 5.39
CA ASP A 159 3.18 -3.48 4.59
C ASP A 159 2.17 -4.64 4.64
N GLU A 160 1.41 -4.83 3.54
CA GLU A 160 0.31 -5.80 3.41
C GLU A 160 -0.67 -5.83 4.60
N PRO A 161 -1.20 -4.67 5.04
CA PRO A 161 -1.93 -4.55 6.29
C PRO A 161 -3.26 -5.32 6.31
N LEU A 162 -3.77 -5.75 5.16
CA LEU A 162 -5.08 -6.39 5.02
C LEU A 162 -5.01 -7.89 4.71
N SER A 163 -3.81 -8.45 4.55
CA SER A 163 -3.58 -9.83 4.09
C SER A 163 -4.19 -10.90 4.99
N ALA A 164 -4.20 -10.67 6.31
CA ALA A 164 -4.70 -11.62 7.32
C ALA A 164 -6.21 -11.52 7.61
N LEU A 165 -6.96 -10.70 6.86
CA LEU A 165 -8.38 -10.45 7.09
C LEU A 165 -9.28 -11.18 6.08
N ASP A 166 -10.41 -11.71 6.59
CA ASP A 166 -11.50 -12.19 5.77
C ASP A 166 -12.18 -11.03 5.00
N ALA A 167 -12.90 -11.35 3.93
CA ALA A 167 -13.43 -10.33 3.01
C ALA A 167 -14.32 -9.26 3.69
N PRO A 168 -15.25 -9.61 4.61
CA PRO A 168 -16.05 -8.61 5.33
C PRO A 168 -15.20 -7.68 6.20
N SER A 169 -14.29 -8.24 7.01
CA SER A 169 -13.44 -7.42 7.88
C SER A 169 -12.45 -6.56 7.10
N ARG A 170 -11.98 -7.07 5.95
CA ARG A 170 -11.12 -6.34 5.03
C ARG A 170 -11.84 -5.12 4.47
N HIS A 171 -13.06 -5.29 3.97
CA HIS A 171 -13.86 -4.19 3.44
C HIS A 171 -14.12 -3.13 4.50
N ALA A 172 -14.55 -3.55 5.70
CA ALA A 172 -14.77 -2.63 6.81
C ALA A 172 -13.49 -1.84 7.15
N LEU A 173 -12.34 -2.51 7.23
CA LEU A 173 -11.08 -1.83 7.54
C LEU A 173 -10.63 -0.88 6.41
N GLN A 174 -10.93 -1.20 5.15
CA GLN A 174 -10.65 -0.30 4.03
C GLN A 174 -11.43 1.02 4.15
N GLU A 175 -12.72 0.94 4.48
CA GLU A 175 -13.56 2.13 4.70
C GLU A 175 -13.03 2.96 5.88
N GLU A 176 -12.65 2.30 6.97
CA GLU A 176 -12.10 2.98 8.15
C GLU A 176 -10.75 3.65 7.86
N LEU A 177 -9.84 2.99 7.12
CA LEU A 177 -8.57 3.59 6.71
C LEU A 177 -8.77 4.87 5.87
N LYS A 178 -9.74 4.87 4.95
CA LYS A 178 -10.10 6.07 4.18
C LYS A 178 -10.63 7.18 5.08
N ARG A 179 -11.58 6.85 5.97
CA ARG A 179 -12.16 7.81 6.92
C ARG A 179 -11.06 8.43 7.79
N LEU A 180 -10.18 7.60 8.34
CA LEU A 180 -9.02 8.04 9.12
C LEU A 180 -8.10 8.96 8.33
N SER A 181 -7.75 8.57 7.11
CA SER A 181 -6.88 9.38 6.25
C SER A 181 -7.47 10.77 6.00
N GLN A 182 -8.78 10.84 5.74
CA GLN A 182 -9.48 12.11 5.50
C GLN A 182 -9.64 12.94 6.78
N HIS A 183 -10.01 12.30 7.89
CA HIS A 183 -10.27 12.96 9.17
C HIS A 183 -8.99 13.57 9.76
N PHE A 184 -7.90 12.80 9.76
CA PHE A 184 -6.61 13.21 10.34
C PHE A 184 -5.62 13.77 9.33
N LYS A 185 -5.99 13.85 8.04
CA LYS A 185 -5.12 14.29 6.94
C LYS A 185 -3.79 13.50 6.92
N LEU A 186 -3.88 12.18 7.07
CA LEU A 186 -2.71 11.32 7.13
C LEU A 186 -2.06 11.21 5.76
N THR A 187 -0.72 11.11 5.75
CA THR A 187 -0.01 10.62 4.57
C THR A 187 0.20 9.14 4.74
N ILE A 188 -0.41 8.31 3.89
CA ILE A 188 -0.35 6.86 4.00
C ILE A 188 0.36 6.30 2.78
N LEU A 189 1.36 5.44 3.01
CA LEU A 189 2.00 4.64 1.97
C LEU A 189 1.72 3.16 2.24
N LEU A 190 0.87 2.59 1.41
CA LEU A 190 0.39 1.21 1.50
C LEU A 190 1.14 0.33 0.49
N VAL A 191 1.64 -0.81 0.92
CA VAL A 191 2.11 -1.87 0.01
C VAL A 191 1.06 -2.96 -0.04
N THR A 192 0.67 -3.34 -1.26
CA THR A 192 -0.20 -4.48 -1.49
C THR A 192 0.16 -5.18 -2.81
N HIS A 193 -0.17 -6.46 -2.91
CA HIS A 193 -0.17 -7.21 -4.16
C HIS A 193 -1.57 -7.32 -4.79
N ASP A 194 -2.60 -6.82 -4.10
CA ASP A 194 -3.99 -6.84 -4.55
C ASP A 194 -4.36 -5.51 -5.22
N LEU A 195 -4.61 -5.56 -6.54
CA LEU A 195 -5.03 -4.37 -7.29
C LEU A 195 -6.38 -3.83 -6.80
N GLN A 196 -7.31 -4.69 -6.39
CA GLN A 196 -8.62 -4.24 -5.93
C GLN A 196 -8.48 -3.42 -4.65
N GLU A 197 -7.62 -3.87 -3.72
CA GLU A 197 -7.28 -3.10 -2.53
C GLU A 197 -6.68 -1.74 -2.89
N ALA A 198 -5.70 -1.72 -3.80
CA ALA A 198 -5.05 -0.49 -4.22
C ALA A 198 -6.03 0.51 -4.86
N VAL A 199 -6.88 0.04 -5.77
CA VAL A 199 -7.90 0.88 -6.45
C VAL A 199 -8.98 1.35 -5.48
N VAL A 200 -9.37 0.50 -4.52
CA VAL A 200 -10.33 0.91 -3.50
C VAL A 200 -9.69 1.99 -2.64
N LEU A 201 -8.50 1.78 -2.07
CA LEU A 201 -7.95 2.66 -1.03
C LEU A 201 -7.25 3.92 -1.53
N ALA A 202 -6.47 3.83 -2.61
CA ALA A 202 -5.46 4.83 -2.92
C ALA A 202 -5.99 6.01 -3.73
N ASP A 203 -5.44 7.19 -3.45
CA ASP A 203 -5.54 8.36 -4.31
C ASP A 203 -4.46 8.32 -5.41
N HIS A 204 -3.28 7.78 -5.07
CA HIS A 204 -2.14 7.63 -5.98
C HIS A 204 -1.67 6.18 -6.08
N LEU A 205 -1.34 5.74 -7.29
CA LEU A 205 -0.73 4.43 -7.52
C LEU A 205 0.75 4.57 -7.84
N VAL A 206 1.54 3.68 -7.24
CA VAL A 206 2.93 3.42 -7.58
C VAL A 206 3.01 1.99 -8.09
N HIS A 207 3.58 1.80 -9.28
CA HIS A 207 3.83 0.48 -9.84
C HIS A 207 5.34 0.24 -9.92
N ILE A 208 5.79 -0.94 -9.48
CA ILE A 208 7.18 -1.39 -9.66
C ILE A 208 7.24 -2.27 -10.90
N HIS A 209 7.91 -1.76 -11.94
CA HIS A 209 8.15 -2.47 -13.19
C HIS A 209 9.42 -3.31 -13.06
N VAL A 210 9.41 -4.49 -13.67
CA VAL A 210 10.56 -5.39 -13.77
C VAL A 210 11.05 -5.38 -15.21
N HIS A 211 12.31 -5.04 -15.40
CA HIS A 211 12.97 -5.10 -16.70
C HIS A 211 14.37 -5.67 -16.51
N GLU A 212 14.54 -6.96 -16.85
CA GLU A 212 15.78 -7.70 -16.60
C GLU A 212 16.16 -7.61 -15.11
N ASP A 213 17.38 -7.15 -14.81
CA ASP A 213 17.89 -6.99 -13.45
C ASP A 213 17.58 -5.59 -12.88
N LYS A 214 16.69 -4.81 -13.50
CA LYS A 214 16.31 -3.46 -13.05
C LYS A 214 14.84 -3.40 -12.70
N HIS A 215 14.56 -2.99 -11.47
CA HIS A 215 13.22 -2.74 -10.98
C HIS A 215 13.03 -1.25 -10.80
N PHE A 216 12.12 -0.62 -11.54
CA PHE A 216 11.91 0.83 -11.46
C PHE A 216 10.48 1.19 -11.12
N CYS A 217 10.30 2.30 -10.38
CA CYS A 217 8.99 2.74 -9.92
C CYS A 217 8.42 3.83 -10.83
N THR A 218 7.13 3.74 -11.14
CA THR A 218 6.35 4.84 -11.75
C THR A 218 5.16 5.18 -10.87
N SER A 219 4.81 6.45 -10.76
CA SER A 219 3.66 6.91 -9.98
C SER A 219 2.68 7.73 -10.80
N GLY A 220 1.39 7.65 -10.47
CA GLY A 220 0.34 8.49 -11.06
C GLY A 220 -0.85 8.68 -10.12
N ASP A 221 -1.58 9.78 -10.32
CA ASP A 221 -2.88 10.00 -9.69
C ASP A 221 -3.90 8.99 -10.23
N LEU A 222 -4.61 8.30 -9.34
CA LEU A 222 -5.51 7.22 -9.71
C LEU A 222 -6.66 7.73 -10.58
N LYS A 223 -7.22 8.91 -10.27
CA LYS A 223 -8.34 9.47 -11.06
C LYS A 223 -7.91 9.77 -12.48
N THR A 224 -6.72 10.32 -12.65
CA THR A 224 -6.12 10.62 -13.95
C THR A 224 -5.83 9.34 -14.71
N LEU A 225 -5.27 8.32 -14.04
CA LEU A 225 -5.04 7.01 -14.63
C LEU A 225 -6.36 6.37 -15.10
N LEU A 226 -7.41 6.39 -14.28
CA LEU A 226 -8.72 5.84 -14.65
C LEU A 226 -9.41 6.60 -15.79
N ASN A 227 -9.16 7.91 -15.92
CA ASN A 227 -9.77 8.79 -16.92
C ASN A 227 -8.89 9.06 -18.15
N ALA A 228 -7.65 8.56 -18.18
CA ALA A 228 -6.73 8.82 -19.28
C ALA A 228 -7.19 8.10 -20.56
N PRO A 229 -7.23 8.78 -21.72
CA PRO A 229 -7.53 8.14 -23.01
C PRO A 229 -6.42 7.18 -23.47
N VAL A 230 -5.26 7.20 -22.80
CA VAL A 230 -4.07 6.40 -23.11
C VAL A 230 -3.54 5.76 -21.81
N SER A 231 -3.82 4.46 -21.67
CA SER A 231 -3.31 3.41 -20.77
C SER A 231 -2.97 3.76 -19.30
N PRO A 232 -3.78 3.21 -18.38
CA PRO A 232 -3.32 2.10 -17.54
C PRO A 232 -4.03 0.81 -17.96
N SER A 233 -3.30 -0.31 -17.91
CA SER A 233 -3.91 -1.62 -18.06
C SER A 233 -4.72 -1.94 -16.81
N LEU A 234 -6.06 -1.99 -16.93
CA LEU A 234 -6.94 -2.36 -15.81
C LEU A 234 -7.16 -3.87 -15.82
N LEU A 235 -6.81 -4.55 -14.73
CA LEU A 235 -7.09 -5.97 -14.58
C LEU A 235 -8.56 -6.14 -14.17
N GLY A 236 -9.35 -6.78 -15.04
CA GLY A 236 -10.74 -7.12 -14.79
C GLY A 236 -10.99 -8.62 -14.94
N ARG A 237 -12.03 -9.12 -14.29
CA ARG A 237 -12.47 -10.52 -14.46
C ARG A 237 -13.67 -10.59 -15.38
N VAL A 238 -13.65 -11.50 -16.34
CA VAL A 238 -14.78 -11.73 -17.27
C VAL A 238 -15.94 -12.34 -16.51
N LEU A 239 -17.02 -11.58 -16.32
CA LEU A 239 -18.25 -12.05 -15.67
C LEU A 239 -19.24 -12.65 -16.68
N ARG A 240 -19.34 -12.06 -17.87
CA ARG A 240 -20.32 -12.47 -18.89
C ARG A 240 -19.86 -12.05 -20.28
N ILE A 241 -20.18 -12.88 -21.28
CA ILE A 241 -19.97 -12.60 -22.71
C ILE A 241 -21.32 -12.81 -23.42
N GLN A 242 -21.86 -11.79 -24.09
CA GLN A 242 -23.12 -11.85 -24.84
C GLN A 242 -23.07 -10.93 -26.06
N ASP A 243 -23.45 -11.40 -27.25
CA ASP A 243 -23.73 -10.58 -28.45
C ASP A 243 -22.73 -9.45 -28.71
N ASN A 244 -21.43 -9.78 -28.73
CA ASN A 244 -20.31 -8.83 -28.87
C ASN A 244 -20.15 -7.81 -27.72
N MET A 245 -20.65 -8.12 -26.53
CA MET A 245 -20.46 -7.35 -25.30
C MET A 245 -19.85 -8.24 -24.22
N LEU A 246 -18.90 -7.67 -23.49
CA LEU A 246 -18.14 -8.33 -22.44
C LEU A 246 -18.27 -7.53 -21.15
N THR A 247 -18.75 -8.18 -20.09
CA THR A 247 -18.92 -7.58 -18.77
C THR A 247 -17.73 -7.94 -17.91
N LEU A 248 -17.02 -6.92 -17.45
CA LEU A 248 -15.83 -7.04 -16.60
C LEU A 248 -16.14 -6.58 -15.18
N ALA A 249 -15.76 -7.40 -14.20
CA ALA A 249 -15.65 -6.96 -12.83
C ALA A 249 -14.34 -6.19 -12.67
N LEU A 250 -14.44 -4.89 -12.42
CA LEU A 250 -13.35 -4.03 -11.97
C LEU A 250 -13.62 -3.68 -10.51
N ALA A 251 -13.04 -4.43 -9.58
CA ALA A 251 -13.34 -4.35 -8.15
C ALA A 251 -14.86 -4.43 -7.88
N GLN A 252 -15.50 -3.33 -7.45
CA GLN A 252 -16.94 -3.26 -7.15
C GLN A 252 -17.80 -2.73 -8.30
N GLN A 253 -17.20 -2.40 -9.44
CA GLN A 253 -17.91 -1.87 -10.59
C GLN A 253 -17.94 -2.87 -11.74
N HIS A 254 -19.04 -2.83 -12.49
CA HIS A 254 -19.18 -3.61 -13.72
C HIS A 254 -18.95 -2.69 -14.91
N LEU A 255 -17.92 -2.99 -15.71
CA LEU A 255 -17.67 -2.29 -16.95
C LEU A 255 -18.13 -3.18 -18.12
N GLN A 256 -18.98 -2.63 -18.98
CA GLN A 256 -19.39 -3.31 -20.20
C GLN A 256 -18.60 -2.74 -21.39
N VAL A 257 -17.91 -3.61 -22.11
CA VAL A 257 -17.09 -3.25 -23.28
C VAL A 257 -17.44 -4.13 -24.48
N ALA A 258 -17.37 -3.58 -25.70
CA ALA A 258 -17.72 -4.29 -26.94
C ALA A 258 -16.69 -5.38 -27.34
N CYS A 259 -16.95 -6.64 -27.04
CA CYS A 259 -16.07 -7.79 -27.31
C CYS A 259 -15.36 -7.71 -28.68
N PRO A 260 -14.01 -7.73 -28.74
CA PRO A 260 -13.29 -7.71 -30.00
C PRO A 260 -13.65 -8.94 -30.86
N PRO A 261 -13.77 -8.82 -32.19
CA PRO A 261 -14.11 -9.95 -33.03
C PRO A 261 -12.98 -11.01 -32.98
N LYS A 262 -13.29 -12.20 -32.43
CA LYS A 262 -12.41 -13.37 -32.16
C LYS A 262 -11.62 -13.36 -30.84
N SER A 263 -12.27 -13.19 -29.68
CA SER A 263 -11.58 -13.33 -28.38
C SER A 263 -11.58 -14.77 -27.84
N ILE A 264 -10.40 -15.33 -27.55
CA ILE A 264 -10.12 -16.62 -26.88
C ILE A 264 -10.41 -16.53 -25.36
N LEU A 265 -11.48 -15.84 -24.99
CA LEU A 265 -11.80 -15.49 -23.60
C LEU A 265 -12.97 -16.32 -23.09
N ASN A 266 -12.81 -16.90 -21.91
CA ASN A 266 -13.84 -17.63 -21.21
C ASN A 266 -14.38 -16.80 -20.03
N VAL A 267 -15.64 -17.03 -19.67
CA VAL A 267 -16.19 -16.51 -18.40
C VAL A 267 -15.33 -17.03 -17.25
N GLY A 268 -14.86 -16.11 -16.40
CA GLY A 268 -13.94 -16.40 -15.30
C GLY A 268 -12.49 -16.02 -15.56
N ASP A 269 -12.09 -15.78 -16.82
CA ASP A 269 -10.73 -15.36 -17.17
C ASP A 269 -10.39 -13.98 -16.59
N TRP A 270 -9.13 -13.79 -16.23
CA TRP A 270 -8.56 -12.49 -15.91
C TRP A 270 -8.03 -11.83 -17.17
N VAL A 271 -8.34 -10.55 -17.36
CA VAL A 271 -7.98 -9.80 -18.56
C VAL A 271 -7.49 -8.41 -18.21
N TRP A 272 -6.44 -7.99 -18.91
CA TRP A 272 -5.97 -6.62 -18.94
C TRP A 272 -6.73 -5.85 -20.01
N LEU A 273 -7.45 -4.81 -19.60
CA LEU A 273 -8.00 -3.77 -20.47
C LEU A 273 -6.91 -2.74 -20.76
N CYS A 274 -6.40 -2.71 -21.98
CA CYS A 274 -5.42 -1.73 -22.42
C CYS A 274 -6.10 -0.68 -23.31
N PHE A 275 -6.00 0.61 -22.97
CA PHE A 275 -6.55 1.71 -23.76
C PHE A 275 -5.46 2.42 -24.58
N LYS A 276 -5.63 2.55 -25.89
CA LYS A 276 -4.71 3.26 -26.78
C LYS A 276 -5.48 4.12 -27.78
N ASP A 277 -5.30 5.44 -27.70
CA ASP A 277 -5.70 6.42 -28.72
C ASP A 277 -7.13 6.22 -29.25
N SER A 278 -8.13 6.16 -28.36
CA SER A 278 -9.56 5.94 -28.65
C SER A 278 -9.95 4.51 -29.06
N SER A 279 -8.99 3.60 -29.07
CA SER A 279 -9.19 2.16 -29.20
C SER A 279 -8.85 1.45 -27.89
N TRP A 280 -9.39 0.26 -27.66
CA TRP A 280 -9.04 -0.57 -26.52
C TRP A 280 -8.79 -2.00 -26.97
N SER A 281 -7.96 -2.72 -26.22
CA SER A 281 -7.64 -4.12 -26.46
C SER A 281 -7.66 -4.91 -25.16
N LEU A 282 -8.02 -6.19 -25.27
CA LEU A 282 -7.97 -7.13 -24.15
C LEU A 282 -6.75 -8.03 -24.31
N ARG A 283 -5.96 -8.15 -23.25
CA ARG A 283 -4.93 -9.20 -23.14
C ARG A 283 -5.32 -10.15 -22.02
N LYS A 284 -5.41 -11.45 -22.31
CA LYS A 284 -5.60 -12.47 -21.27
C LYS A 284 -4.43 -12.42 -20.31
N ALA A 285 -4.69 -12.27 -19.02
CA ALA A 285 -3.68 -12.45 -18.00
C ALA A 285 -3.38 -13.96 -17.95
N ALA A 286 -2.11 -14.33 -18.11
CA ALA A 286 -1.66 -15.72 -18.07
C ALA A 286 -1.93 -16.36 -16.70
#